data_AF-A0AAD9F4G0-F1
#
_entry.id   AF-A0AAD9F4G0-F1
#
_cell.length_a   1.000
_cell.length_b   1.000
_cell.length_c   1.000
_cell.angle_alpha   90.00
_cell.angle_beta   90.00
_cell.angle_gamma   90.00
#
_symmetry.space_group_name_H-M   'P 1'
#
loop_
_entity.id
_entity.type
_entity.pdbx_description
1 polymer ?
#
loop_
_entity_poly.entity_id
_entity_poly.type
_entity_poly.pdbx_seq_one_letter_code
_entity_poly.pdbx_strand_id
1 'polypeptide(L)'
;MKTEKVKNRQFGEHYVLSGSIPARLQEDLIDVSSDRSLKMRYSSTPLTQFWCGVEKEYPELGKHALNELLPFGSTYLCEVTFSAMTHIKTKHRNRLNLENNLVTAVATISPRLTKLMREKQAQVSH
;
A
#
# COMPACT_ATOMS: atom_id res chain seq x y z
N MET A 1 34.61 -5.51 -20.67
CA MET A 1 33.36 -5.02 -21.31
C MET A 1 32.44 -4.55 -20.20
N LYS A 2 31.88 -3.35 -20.33
CA LYS A 2 31.49 -2.43 -19.25
C LYS A 2 30.38 -3.00 -18.35
N THR A 3 30.59 -2.94 -17.03
CA THR A 3 29.53 -3.03 -16.02
C THR A 3 28.80 -1.70 -15.95
N GLU A 4 27.60 -1.61 -16.53
CA GLU A 4 26.73 -0.47 -16.32
C GLU A 4 26.22 -0.47 -14.88
N LYS A 5 26.76 0.47 -14.09
CA LYS A 5 26.15 0.90 -12.84
C LYS A 5 24.76 1.47 -13.17
N VAL A 6 23.72 0.72 -12.83
CA VAL A 6 22.38 1.28 -12.68
C VAL A 6 22.48 2.35 -11.59
N LYS A 7 22.46 3.61 -12.01
CA LYS A 7 22.35 4.77 -11.13
C LYS A 7 21.03 4.64 -10.37
N ASN A 8 21.10 4.22 -9.11
CA ASN A 8 20.09 4.60 -8.11
C ASN A 8 20.17 6.12 -7.95
N ARG A 9 19.32 6.81 -8.71
CA ARG A 9 19.07 8.26 -8.68
C ARG A 9 17.57 8.31 -8.99
N GLN A 10 16.64 8.56 -8.07
CA GLN A 10 16.58 9.75 -7.24
C GLN A 10 15.45 9.62 -6.18
N PHE A 11 15.21 8.44 -5.60
CA PHE A 11 14.04 8.23 -4.73
C PHE A 11 14.21 8.72 -3.28
N GLY A 12 15.39 9.23 -2.90
CA GLY A 12 15.73 9.52 -1.50
C GLY A 12 15.80 11.00 -1.11
N GLU A 13 15.79 11.96 -2.05
CA GLU A 13 16.12 13.36 -1.72
C GLU A 13 14.91 14.19 -1.24
N HIS A 14 13.67 13.70 -1.44
CA HIS A 14 12.45 14.42 -1.00
C HIS A 14 12.00 14.07 0.43
N TYR A 15 12.47 12.96 1.01
CA TYR A 15 12.09 12.54 2.37
C TYR A 15 12.86 13.26 3.47
N VAL A 16 14.04 13.81 3.17
CA VAL A 16 14.97 14.33 4.18
C VAL A 16 14.63 15.77 4.62
N LEU A 17 13.71 16.44 3.93
CA LEU A 17 13.22 17.78 4.34
C LEU A 17 12.00 17.71 5.28
N SER A 18 11.43 16.52 5.54
CA SER A 18 10.27 16.31 6.43
C SER A 18 10.69 16.19 7.92
N GLY A 19 11.60 17.06 8.37
CA GLY A 19 12.04 17.06 9.78
C GLY A 19 11.18 17.93 10.69
N SER A 20 10.38 18.83 10.13
CA SER A 20 9.59 19.81 10.87
C SER A 20 8.22 19.96 10.23
N ILE A 21 7.18 19.51 10.93
CA ILE A 21 5.80 19.85 10.59
C ILE A 21 5.68 21.39 10.55
N PRO A 22 5.16 22.00 9.47
CA PRO A 22 4.92 23.43 9.39
C PRO A 22 4.13 23.94 10.60
N ALA A 23 4.42 25.14 11.10
CA ALA A 23 3.77 25.68 12.31
C ALA A 23 2.23 25.61 12.27
N ARG A 24 1.61 25.90 11.12
CA ARG A 24 0.15 25.77 10.94
C ARG A 24 -0.35 24.34 11.14
N LEU A 25 0.38 23.35 10.62
CA LEU A 25 0.04 21.95 10.82
C LEU A 25 0.31 21.47 12.25
N GLN A 26 1.23 22.10 12.97
CA GLN A 26 1.44 21.84 14.39
C GLN A 26 0.27 22.35 15.23
N GLU A 27 -0.28 23.53 14.93
CA GLU A 27 -1.49 24.06 15.57
C GLU A 27 -2.69 23.13 15.32
N ASP A 28 -2.92 22.74 14.06
CA ASP A 28 -3.99 21.78 13.71
C ASP A 28 -3.83 20.44 14.45
N LEU A 29 -2.58 19.97 14.59
CA LEU A 29 -2.29 18.73 15.31
C LEU A 29 -2.55 18.87 16.82
N ILE A 30 -2.29 20.06 17.41
CA ILE A 30 -2.63 20.35 18.81
C ILE A 30 -4.14 20.29 19.00
N ASP A 31 -4.92 20.87 18.08
CA ASP A 31 -6.39 20.83 18.14
C ASP A 31 -6.91 19.38 18.03
N VAL A 32 -6.46 18.63 17.01
CA VAL A 32 -6.81 17.22 16.81
C VAL A 32 -6.44 16.35 18.01
N SER A 33 -5.26 16.59 18.60
CA SER A 33 -4.79 15.84 19.77
C SER A 33 -5.41 16.30 21.08
N SER A 34 -6.07 17.45 21.14
CA SER A 34 -6.81 17.93 22.32
C SER A 34 -8.27 17.48 22.29
N ASP A 35 -8.83 17.25 21.12
CA ASP A 35 -10.19 16.79 20.94
C ASP A 35 -10.41 15.35 21.47
N ARG A 36 -11.35 15.22 22.41
CA ARG A 36 -11.67 13.95 23.07
C ARG A 36 -12.37 12.97 22.14
N SER A 37 -13.22 13.46 21.23
CA SER A 37 -13.93 12.64 20.26
C SER A 37 -12.95 12.04 19.23
N LEU A 38 -11.98 12.84 18.76
CA LEU A 38 -10.93 12.37 17.86
C LEU A 38 -10.00 11.38 18.56
N LYS A 39 -9.64 11.57 19.83
CA LYS A 39 -8.92 10.55 20.62
C LYS A 39 -9.66 9.22 20.72
N MET A 40 -10.97 9.27 20.95
CA MET A 40 -11.81 8.06 20.98
C MET A 40 -11.85 7.37 19.62
N ARG A 41 -11.98 8.15 18.53
CA ARG A 41 -11.93 7.63 17.15
C ARG A 41 -10.58 7.00 16.81
N TYR A 42 -9.48 7.65 17.20
CA TYR A 42 -8.13 7.12 17.02
C TYR A 42 -7.96 5.75 17.66
N SER A 43 -8.52 5.57 18.87
CA SER A 43 -8.42 4.30 19.60
C SER A 43 -9.33 3.19 19.07
N SER A 44 -10.35 3.54 18.28
CA SER A 44 -11.40 2.63 17.81
C SER A 44 -11.36 2.34 16.31
N THR A 45 -10.47 3.00 15.55
CA THR A 45 -10.37 2.84 14.10
C THR A 45 -8.94 2.57 13.66
N PRO A 46 -8.73 1.84 12.54
CA PRO A 46 -7.42 1.71 11.94
C PRO A 46 -6.80 3.07 11.62
N LEU A 47 -5.47 3.18 11.75
CA LEU A 47 -4.73 4.43 11.61
C LEU A 47 -5.02 5.16 10.29
N THR A 48 -5.04 4.45 9.17
CA THR A 48 -5.39 5.01 7.86
C THR A 48 -6.82 5.53 7.80
N GLN A 49 -7.78 4.82 8.37
CA GLN A 49 -9.18 5.24 8.39
C GLN A 49 -9.37 6.48 9.27
N PHE A 50 -8.65 6.56 10.39
CA PHE A 50 -8.63 7.74 11.24
C PHE A 50 -8.17 8.97 10.45
N TRP A 51 -7.00 8.90 9.80
CA TRP A 51 -6.44 10.04 9.06
C TRP A 51 -7.24 10.42 7.81
N CYS A 52 -7.86 9.47 7.11
CA CYS A 52 -8.85 9.77 6.05
C CYS A 52 -10.09 10.50 6.60
N GLY A 53 -10.43 10.28 7.87
CA GLY A 53 -11.47 11.04 8.56
C GLY A 53 -11.02 12.46 8.88
N VAL A 54 -9.82 12.60 9.45
CA VAL A 54 -9.22 13.90 9.80
C VAL A 54 -9.02 14.77 8.56
N GLU A 55 -8.65 14.20 7.41
CA GLU A 55 -8.49 14.93 6.14
C GLU A 55 -9.76 15.69 5.71
N LYS A 56 -10.96 15.26 6.14
CA LYS A 56 -12.20 15.97 5.82
C LYS A 56 -12.35 17.29 6.56
N GLU A 57 -11.82 17.36 7.77
CA GLU A 57 -11.92 18.51 8.68
C GLU A 57 -10.64 19.36 8.66
N TYR A 58 -9.48 18.69 8.50
CA TYR A 58 -8.14 19.26 8.41
C TYR A 58 -7.42 18.70 7.17
N PRO A 59 -7.71 19.21 5.95
CA PRO A 59 -7.23 18.62 4.69
C PRO A 59 -5.71 18.56 4.57
N GLU A 60 -5.01 19.63 4.93
CA GLU A 60 -3.55 19.70 4.82
C GLU A 60 -2.88 18.75 5.83
N LEU A 61 -3.39 18.70 7.07
CA LEU A 61 -2.88 17.81 8.11
C LEU A 61 -3.12 16.34 7.78
N GLY A 62 -4.36 15.99 7.38
CA GLY A 62 -4.72 14.63 7.01
C GLY A 62 -3.91 14.14 5.81
N LYS A 63 -3.75 14.98 4.79
CA LYS A 63 -2.91 14.68 3.62
C LYS A 63 -1.44 14.50 4.00
N HIS A 64 -0.90 15.36 4.87
CA HIS A 64 0.46 15.22 5.36
C HIS A 64 0.66 13.90 6.11
N ALA A 65 -0.23 13.57 7.06
CA ALA A 65 -0.18 12.31 7.80
C ALA A 65 -0.30 11.08 6.88
N LEU A 66 -1.21 11.11 5.89
CA LEU A 66 -1.34 10.03 4.92
C LEU A 66 -0.08 9.86 4.07
N ASN A 67 0.55 10.96 3.63
CA ASN A 67 1.81 10.90 2.89
C ASN A 67 2.94 10.25 3.70
N GLU A 68 3.02 10.53 5.00
CA GLU A 68 3.98 9.87 5.89
C GLU A 68 3.66 8.38 6.11
N LEU A 69 2.38 7.98 6.00
CA LEU A 69 1.96 6.58 6.11
C LEU A 69 2.13 5.77 4.80
N LEU A 70 2.14 6.42 3.63
CA LEU A 70 2.24 5.77 2.32
C LEU A 70 3.49 4.89 2.12
N PRO A 71 4.70 5.28 2.56
CA PRO A 71 5.90 4.44 2.48
C PRO A 71 5.72 3.08 3.11
N PHE A 72 5.04 3.01 4.26
CA PHE A 72 4.85 1.77 4.98
C PHE A 72 3.97 0.79 4.19
N GLY A 73 2.85 1.27 3.63
CA GLY A 73 1.96 0.43 2.81
C GLY A 73 2.59 -0.01 1.50
N SER A 74 3.24 0.92 0.79
CA SER A 74 3.86 0.64 -0.51
C SER A 74 5.08 -0.27 -0.40
N THR A 75 5.92 -0.10 0.63
CA THR A 75 7.09 -0.96 0.86
C THR A 75 6.66 -2.37 1.23
N TYR A 76 5.70 -2.52 2.14
CA TYR A 76 5.12 -3.82 2.48
C TYR A 76 4.56 -4.53 1.25
N LEU A 77 3.78 -3.83 0.42
CA LEU A 77 3.26 -4.42 -0.82
C LEU A 77 4.37 -4.82 -1.80
N CYS A 78 5.44 -4.02 -1.91
CA CYS A 78 6.60 -4.39 -2.72
C CYS A 78 7.25 -5.67 -2.20
N GLU A 79 7.50 -5.78 -0.90
CA GLU A 79 8.09 -6.96 -0.25
C GLU A 79 7.24 -8.21 -0.46
N VAL A 80 5.93 -8.11 -0.24
CA VAL A 80 4.97 -9.20 -0.50
C VAL A 80 5.00 -9.61 -1.97
N THR A 81 5.01 -8.64 -2.89
CA THR A 81 5.07 -8.90 -4.34
C THR A 81 6.36 -9.62 -4.74
N PHE A 82 7.50 -9.18 -4.24
CA PHE A 82 8.79 -9.83 -4.52
C PHE A 82 8.88 -11.25 -3.95
N SER A 83 8.35 -11.45 -2.73
CA SER A 83 8.27 -12.78 -2.12
C SER A 83 7.38 -13.71 -2.95
N ALA A 84 6.19 -13.25 -3.34
CA ALA A 84 5.29 -13.99 -4.22
C ALA A 84 5.93 -14.31 -5.58
N MET A 85 6.64 -13.36 -6.18
CA MET A 85 7.36 -13.56 -7.44
C MET A 85 8.40 -14.66 -7.34
N THR A 86 9.16 -14.66 -6.24
CA THR A 86 10.18 -15.67 -5.96
C THR A 86 9.53 -17.05 -5.78
N HIS A 87 8.41 -17.13 -5.06
CA HIS A 87 7.66 -18.37 -4.86
C HIS A 87 7.10 -18.94 -6.19
N ILE A 88 6.48 -18.09 -7.01
CA ILE A 88 5.89 -18.50 -8.30
C ILE A 88 6.98 -19.00 -9.26
N LYS A 89 8.11 -18.27 -9.38
CA LYS A 89 9.21 -18.64 -10.28
C LYS A 89 9.94 -19.91 -9.87
N THR A 90 10.03 -20.19 -8.57
CA THR A 90 10.73 -21.39 -8.06
C THR A 90 9.87 -22.65 -8.18
N LYS A 91 8.54 -22.55 -8.01
CA LYS A 91 7.61 -23.69 -8.04
C LYS A 91 7.05 -24.02 -9.43
N HIS A 92 6.79 -23.02 -10.27
CA HIS A 92 6.20 -23.19 -11.60
C HIS A 92 7.22 -22.83 -12.69
N ARG A 93 8.13 -23.76 -12.99
CA ARG A 93 9.23 -23.51 -13.94
C ARG A 93 8.83 -23.34 -15.40
N ASN A 94 7.60 -23.68 -15.83
CA ASN A 94 7.21 -23.58 -17.23
C ASN A 94 5.70 -23.29 -17.38
N ARG A 95 5.35 -22.27 -18.18
CA ARG A 95 4.04 -21.97 -18.79
C ARG A 95 3.00 -21.06 -18.07
N LEU A 96 3.29 -20.45 -16.92
CA LEU A 96 2.31 -19.56 -16.25
C LEU A 96 2.58 -18.07 -16.53
N ASN A 97 1.52 -17.31 -16.85
CA ASN A 97 1.57 -15.85 -16.98
C ASN A 97 1.87 -15.24 -15.60
N LEU A 98 3.09 -14.74 -15.43
CA LEU A 98 3.61 -14.25 -14.15
C LEU A 98 2.78 -13.09 -13.58
N GLU A 99 2.32 -12.19 -14.44
CA GLU A 99 1.56 -10.99 -14.05
C GLU A 99 0.23 -11.37 -13.39
N ASN A 100 -0.58 -12.21 -14.05
CA ASN A 100 -1.88 -12.63 -13.51
C ASN A 100 -1.76 -13.40 -12.19
N ASN A 101 -0.70 -14.19 -12.03
CA ASN A 101 -0.46 -14.95 -10.79
C ASN A 101 0.04 -14.05 -9.67
N LEU A 102 0.87 -13.06 -9.97
CA LEU A 102 1.31 -12.05 -9.01
C LEU A 102 0.14 -11.22 -8.50
N VAL A 103 -0.70 -10.72 -9.40
CA VAL A 103 -1.91 -9.98 -9.02
C VAL A 103 -2.79 -10.83 -8.10
N THR A 104 -3.00 -12.11 -8.42
CA THR A 104 -3.80 -13.01 -7.59
C THR A 104 -3.14 -13.29 -6.22
N ALA A 105 -1.82 -13.39 -6.16
CA ALA A 105 -1.10 -13.71 -4.92
C ALA A 105 -0.99 -12.51 -3.95
N VAL A 106 -1.00 -11.28 -4.48
CA VAL A 106 -0.82 -10.05 -3.69
C VAL A 106 -2.15 -9.34 -3.43
N ALA A 107 -3.16 -9.54 -4.28
CA ALA A 107 -4.46 -8.90 -4.10
C ALA A 107 -5.14 -9.34 -2.80
N THR A 108 -5.54 -8.36 -2.01
CA THR A 108 -6.45 -8.54 -0.86
C THR A 108 -7.92 -8.67 -1.28
N ILE A 109 -8.22 -8.48 -2.57
CA ILE A 109 -9.57 -8.62 -3.13
C ILE A 109 -9.87 -10.09 -3.37
N SER A 110 -10.98 -10.57 -2.81
CA SER A 110 -11.41 -11.96 -2.98
C SER A 110 -11.70 -12.26 -4.46
N PRO A 111 -11.13 -13.34 -5.04
CA PRO A 111 -11.39 -13.71 -6.42
C PRO A 111 -12.87 -14.04 -6.60
N ARG A 112 -13.46 -13.59 -7.72
CA ARG A 112 -14.87 -13.88 -8.07
C ARG A 112 -15.03 -15.32 -8.58
N LEU A 113 -14.76 -16.30 -7.71
CA LEU A 113 -14.74 -17.73 -8.04
C LEU A 113 -16.07 -18.22 -8.61
N THR A 114 -17.20 -17.76 -8.05
CA THR A 114 -18.55 -18.14 -8.53
C THR A 114 -18.82 -17.71 -9.97
N LYS A 115 -18.31 -16.53 -10.38
CA LYS A 115 -18.39 -16.08 -11.78
C LYS A 115 -17.50 -16.95 -12.68
N LEU A 116 -16.26 -17.19 -12.25
CA LEU A 116 -15.30 -18.00 -12.99
C LEU A 116 -15.79 -19.44 -13.21
N MET A 117 -16.36 -20.07 -12.18
CA MET A 117 -16.90 -21.43 -12.26
C MET A 117 -18.09 -21.53 -13.21
N ARG A 118 -18.88 -20.46 -13.36
CA ARG A 118 -20.01 -20.41 -14.30
C ARG A 118 -19.56 -20.25 -15.76
N GLU A 119 -18.46 -19.53 -15.98
CA GLU A 119 -17.94 -19.22 -17.32
C GLU A 119 -17.00 -20.30 -17.86
N LYS A 120 -16.51 -21.21 -17.01
CA LYS A 120 -15.65 -22.33 -17.41
C LYS A 120 -16.46 -23.59 -17.70
N GLN A 121 -16.52 -23.98 -18.98
CA GLN A 121 -17.00 -25.28 -19.41
C GLN A 121 -16.05 -26.38 -18.90
N ALA A 122 -16.57 -27.31 -18.11
CA ALA A 122 -15.83 -28.52 -17.73
C ALA A 122 -15.47 -29.31 -19.00
N GLN A 123 -14.18 -29.56 -19.20
CA GLN A 123 -13.72 -30.44 -20.27
C GLN A 123 -13.97 -31.88 -19.80
N VAL A 124 -14.83 -32.59 -20.52
CA VAL A 124 -15.06 -34.02 -20.25
C VAL A 124 -13.88 -34.78 -20.84
N SER A 125 -13.25 -35.65 -20.05
CA SER A 125 -12.22 -36.56 -20.58
C SER A 125 -12.86 -37.54 -21.55
N HIS A 126 -12.20 -37.78 -22.69
CA HIS A 126 -12.46 -38.95 -23.52
C HIS A 126 -11.89 -40.22 -22.88
#